data_AF-A0A319C9U9-F1
#
_entry.id   AF-A0A319C9U9-F1
#
_cell.length_a   1.000
_cell.length_b   1.000
_cell.length_c   1.000
_cell.angle_alpha   90.00
_cell.angle_beta   90.00
_cell.angle_gamma   90.00
#
_symmetry.space_group_name_H-M   'P 1'
#
loop_
_entity.id
_entity.type
_entity.pdbx_description
1 polymer ?
#
loop_
_entity_poly.entity_id
_entity_poly.type
_entity_poly.pdbx_seq_one_letter_code
_entity_poly.pdbx_strand_id
1 'polypeptide(L)'
;MGNSPEIKLLNNCCDKKTESYFRLLVDDKQIKYLTVEPGTYKNAEMCFPPTLYTVLPRFPAGNWNDGVVAKDEDGRPYFTSINLTEFPGVENTWHETFIDYMDVKLDERLHGETHEAKCPQFDETVIAKYKPWHFYMHFMENETTVYQLLDGRGIGPRFLGHLTEYGRVIGFLIERIPDARHAGPEDIDLCRETLSRLHALGLHHGDTNRHNFLISNGKAILIDFEFTKKCDDEDMLQQEMEGLPARLADPSHGGGRGSTEIFYGTYEEMMDPDCF
;
A
#
# COMPACT_ATOMS: atom_id res chain seq x y z
N MET A 1 3.64 5.10 -40.20
CA MET A 1 3.57 4.01 -39.20
C MET A 1 3.93 4.65 -37.88
N GLY A 2 2.96 4.87 -36.99
CA GLY A 2 3.25 5.48 -35.68
C GLY A 2 3.95 4.46 -34.80
N ASN A 3 4.99 4.87 -34.08
CA ASN A 3 5.62 4.03 -33.05
C ASN A 3 4.54 3.53 -32.09
N SER A 4 4.58 2.24 -31.74
CA SER A 4 3.81 1.74 -30.59
C SER A 4 4.29 2.49 -29.34
N PRO A 5 3.39 2.85 -28.41
CA PRO A 5 3.79 3.52 -27.19
C PRO A 5 4.73 2.63 -26.39
N GLU A 6 5.68 3.26 -25.68
CA GLU A 6 6.50 2.55 -24.71
C GLU A 6 5.65 2.24 -23.48
N ILE A 7 5.62 0.96 -23.07
CA ILE A 7 4.79 0.51 -21.96
C ILE A 7 5.70 -0.13 -20.91
N LYS A 8 5.56 0.34 -19.67
CA LYS A 8 6.20 -0.24 -18.49
C LYS A 8 5.14 -0.66 -17.48
N LEU A 9 5.17 -1.92 -17.08
CA LEU A 9 4.34 -2.41 -15.98
C LEU A 9 4.84 -1.85 -14.64
N LEU A 10 3.98 -1.16 -13.91
CA LEU A 10 4.25 -0.68 -12.56
C LEU A 10 3.73 -1.67 -11.51
N ASN A 11 2.45 -2.05 -11.62
CA ASN A 11 1.79 -2.97 -10.70
C ASN A 11 0.82 -3.89 -11.45
N ASN A 12 0.63 -5.11 -10.96
CA ASN A 12 -0.42 -6.00 -11.43
C ASN A 12 -1.06 -6.81 -10.29
N CYS A 13 -2.32 -7.16 -10.50
CA CYS A 13 -3.03 -8.18 -9.73
C CYS A 13 -3.70 -9.11 -10.74
N CYS A 14 -3.17 -10.32 -10.90
CA CYS A 14 -3.65 -11.27 -11.91
C CYS A 14 -4.44 -12.41 -11.27
N ASP A 15 -5.71 -12.54 -11.65
CA ASP A 15 -6.58 -13.64 -11.24
C ASP A 15 -7.02 -14.47 -12.45
N LYS A 16 -7.37 -15.73 -12.22
CA LYS A 16 -7.83 -16.67 -13.28
C LYS A 16 -9.35 -16.74 -13.39
N LYS A 17 -10.05 -16.44 -12.31
CA LYS A 17 -11.50 -16.56 -12.13
C LYS A 17 -12.17 -15.20 -12.15
N THR A 18 -11.48 -14.16 -11.68
CA THR A 18 -11.97 -12.78 -11.66
C THR A 18 -11.16 -11.90 -12.61
N GLU A 19 -11.53 -10.63 -12.63
CA GLU A 19 -10.81 -9.59 -13.37
C GLU A 19 -9.35 -9.51 -12.91
N SER A 20 -8.49 -9.12 -13.84
CA SER A 20 -7.08 -8.81 -13.58
C SER A 20 -6.84 -7.32 -13.77
N TYR A 21 -6.03 -6.73 -12.89
CA TYR A 21 -5.78 -5.29 -12.85
C TYR A 21 -4.31 -4.98 -13.17
N PHE A 22 -4.08 -3.95 -13.97
CA PHE A 22 -2.73 -3.49 -14.35
C PHE A 22 -2.62 -1.98 -14.22
N ARG A 23 -1.50 -1.53 -13.65
CA ARG A 23 -1.10 -0.13 -13.59
C ARG A 23 0.16 0.02 -14.45
N LEU A 24 0.03 0.77 -15.53
CA LEU A 24 1.02 0.85 -16.60
C LEU A 24 1.49 2.28 -16.74
N LEU A 25 2.80 2.49 -16.87
CA LEU A 25 3.36 3.75 -17.34
C LEU A 25 3.50 3.69 -18.86
N VAL A 26 2.90 4.67 -19.54
CA VAL A 26 2.85 4.79 -21.00
C VAL A 26 3.64 6.02 -21.43
N ASP A 27 4.60 5.83 -22.33
CA ASP A 27 5.51 6.85 -22.88
C ASP A 27 6.24 7.68 -21.81
N ASP A 28 6.54 7.06 -20.66
CA ASP A 28 7.12 7.68 -19.46
C ASP A 28 6.38 8.94 -18.96
N LYS A 29 5.09 9.05 -19.27
CA LYS A 29 4.29 10.26 -19.00
C LYS A 29 2.93 9.98 -18.41
N GLN A 30 2.28 8.89 -18.84
CA GLN A 30 0.88 8.62 -18.51
C GLN A 30 0.74 7.31 -17.76
N ILE A 31 0.24 7.35 -16.53
CA ILE A 31 -0.17 6.16 -15.81
C ILE A 31 -1.58 5.81 -16.24
N LYS A 32 -1.78 4.56 -16.66
CA LYS A 32 -3.06 4.00 -17.09
C LYS A 32 -3.38 2.73 -16.31
N TYR A 33 -4.64 2.63 -15.93
CA TYR A 33 -5.27 1.52 -15.25
C TYR A 33 -6.00 0.68 -16.27
N LEU A 34 -5.68 -0.61 -16.31
CA LEU A 34 -6.39 -1.57 -17.13
C LEU A 34 -7.08 -2.61 -16.26
N THR A 35 -8.35 -2.83 -16.54
CA THR A 35 -9.09 -4.01 -16.09
C THR A 35 -9.19 -4.98 -17.26
N VAL A 36 -8.77 -6.22 -17.05
CA VAL A 36 -8.84 -7.29 -18.03
C VAL A 36 -9.89 -8.28 -17.58
N GLU A 37 -10.91 -8.50 -18.42
CA GLU A 37 -11.97 -9.45 -18.14
C GLU A 37 -11.45 -10.90 -18.08
N PRO A 38 -12.07 -11.77 -17.26
CA PRO A 38 -11.71 -13.17 -17.16
C PRO A 38 -11.66 -13.87 -18.52
N GLY A 39 -10.64 -14.69 -18.75
CA GLY A 39 -10.52 -15.47 -20.00
C GLY A 39 -10.00 -14.70 -21.21
N THR A 40 -9.69 -13.40 -21.08
CA THR A 40 -9.08 -12.59 -22.14
C THR A 40 -7.67 -13.10 -22.46
N TYR A 41 -6.81 -13.26 -21.46
CA TYR A 41 -5.45 -13.80 -21.61
C TYR A 41 -5.23 -15.03 -20.74
N LYS A 42 -4.20 -15.80 -21.07
CA LYS A 42 -3.67 -16.82 -20.16
C LYS A 42 -2.90 -16.13 -19.04
N ASN A 43 -2.95 -16.70 -17.84
CA ASN A 43 -2.22 -16.16 -16.69
C ASN A 43 -0.70 -16.03 -16.95
N ALA A 44 -0.09 -16.98 -17.69
CA ALA A 44 1.31 -16.89 -18.06
C ALA A 44 1.64 -15.69 -18.99
N GLU A 45 0.66 -15.20 -19.75
CA GLU A 45 0.81 -14.00 -20.60
C GLU A 45 0.71 -12.73 -19.76
N MET A 46 -0.10 -12.74 -18.70
CA MET A 46 -0.33 -11.60 -17.81
C MET A 46 0.75 -11.40 -16.74
N CYS A 47 1.31 -12.48 -16.23
CA CYS A 47 2.28 -12.44 -15.12
C CYS A 47 3.72 -12.14 -15.58
N PHE A 48 4.00 -12.17 -16.89
CA PHE A 48 5.33 -11.90 -17.43
C PHE A 48 5.31 -10.66 -18.33
N PRO A 49 5.91 -9.52 -17.89
CA PRO A 49 5.78 -8.25 -18.60
C PRO A 49 6.16 -8.29 -20.08
N PRO A 50 7.26 -8.96 -20.50
CA PRO A 50 7.59 -9.04 -21.93
C PRO A 50 6.51 -9.73 -22.76
N THR A 51 5.81 -10.73 -22.23
CA THR A 51 4.68 -11.35 -22.95
C THR A 51 3.46 -10.44 -22.90
N LEU A 52 3.16 -9.83 -21.75
CA LEU A 52 2.02 -8.92 -21.60
C LEU A 52 2.05 -7.83 -22.67
N TYR A 53 3.19 -7.19 -22.90
CA TYR A 53 3.33 -6.11 -23.88
C TYR A 53 3.04 -6.56 -25.32
N THR A 54 3.20 -7.84 -25.64
CA THR A 54 2.93 -8.38 -26.98
C THR A 54 1.46 -8.72 -27.20
N VAL A 55 0.71 -8.98 -26.13
CA VAL A 55 -0.70 -9.40 -26.21
C VAL A 55 -1.68 -8.25 -25.97
N LEU A 56 -1.23 -7.15 -25.37
CA LEU A 56 -2.06 -5.97 -25.16
C LEU A 56 -2.54 -5.38 -26.50
N PRO A 57 -3.83 -5.00 -26.61
CA PRO A 57 -4.34 -4.31 -27.79
C PRO A 57 -3.69 -2.94 -27.91
N ARG A 58 -3.75 -2.38 -29.13
CA ARG A 58 -3.29 -1.01 -29.36
C ARG A 58 -4.09 -0.04 -28.50
N PHE A 59 -3.38 0.81 -27.75
CA PHE A 59 -3.98 1.80 -26.86
C PHE A 59 -4.74 2.86 -27.68
N PRO A 60 -6.00 3.17 -27.33
CA PRO A 60 -6.73 4.28 -27.91
C PRO A 60 -6.01 5.61 -27.68
N ALA A 61 -6.11 6.51 -28.66
CA ALA A 61 -5.64 7.88 -28.49
C ALA A 61 -6.59 8.67 -27.56
N GLY A 62 -6.11 9.78 -27.03
CA GLY A 62 -6.90 10.70 -26.21
C GLY A 62 -6.51 10.68 -24.73
N ASN A 63 -7.20 11.52 -23.96
CA ASN A 63 -6.98 11.65 -22.52
C ASN A 63 -7.90 10.68 -21.77
N TRP A 64 -7.34 9.57 -21.33
CA TRP A 64 -8.00 8.55 -20.52
C TRP A 64 -6.97 7.92 -19.59
N ASN A 65 -7.41 7.41 -18.45
CA ASN A 65 -6.55 6.74 -17.48
C ASN A 65 -7.13 5.39 -17.03
N ASP A 66 -8.36 5.06 -17.41
CA ASP A 66 -9.05 3.83 -17.02
C ASP A 66 -9.60 3.14 -18.28
N GLY A 67 -9.30 1.85 -18.46
CA GLY A 67 -9.71 1.11 -19.64
C GLY A 67 -10.01 -0.35 -19.34
N VAL A 68 -11.04 -0.88 -19.99
CA VAL A 68 -11.43 -2.29 -19.88
C VAL A 68 -11.07 -3.03 -21.15
N VAL A 69 -10.43 -4.19 -21.01
CA VAL A 69 -10.00 -5.04 -22.11
C VAL A 69 -10.68 -6.40 -22.02
N ALA A 70 -11.34 -6.79 -23.10
CA ALA A 70 -12.00 -8.09 -23.25
C ALA A 70 -11.76 -8.67 -24.64
N LYS A 71 -12.31 -9.85 -24.92
CA LYS A 71 -12.32 -10.46 -26.26
C LYS A 71 -13.52 -10.01 -27.08
N ASP A 72 -13.28 -9.73 -28.36
CA ASP A 72 -14.34 -9.58 -29.35
C ASP A 72 -14.94 -10.94 -29.76
N GLU A 73 -15.90 -10.91 -30.69
CA GLU A 73 -16.55 -12.12 -31.23
C GLU A 73 -15.56 -13.09 -31.90
N ASP A 74 -14.45 -12.58 -32.43
CA ASP A 74 -13.37 -13.37 -33.06
C ASP A 74 -12.32 -13.86 -32.03
N GLY A 75 -12.51 -13.55 -30.74
CA GLY A 75 -11.60 -13.91 -29.66
C GLY A 75 -10.34 -13.04 -29.58
N ARG A 76 -10.31 -11.87 -30.23
CA ARG A 76 -9.19 -10.92 -30.20
C ARG A 76 -9.36 -9.92 -29.06
N PRO A 77 -8.28 -9.60 -28.33
CA PRO A 77 -8.36 -8.60 -27.27
C PRO A 77 -8.58 -7.20 -27.84
N TYR A 78 -9.47 -6.41 -27.23
CA TYR A 78 -9.72 -5.02 -27.58
C TYR A 78 -10.22 -4.24 -26.36
N PHE A 79 -10.14 -2.90 -26.44
CA PHE A 79 -10.72 -2.02 -25.43
C PHE A 79 -12.24 -1.93 -25.60
N THR A 80 -12.99 -2.45 -24.63
CA THR A 80 -14.47 -2.36 -24.60
C THR A 80 -14.93 -0.99 -24.13
N SER A 81 -14.17 -0.37 -23.23
CA SER A 81 -14.41 0.98 -22.73
C SER A 81 -13.10 1.68 -22.36
N ILE A 82 -13.13 3.01 -22.43
CA ILE A 82 -12.11 3.90 -21.88
C ILE A 82 -12.80 5.07 -21.20
N ASN A 83 -12.28 5.47 -20.04
CA ASN A 83 -12.79 6.59 -19.26
C ASN A 83 -11.62 7.45 -18.75
N LEU A 84 -11.95 8.71 -18.46
CA LEU A 84 -11.14 9.55 -17.62
C LEU A 84 -11.76 9.51 -16.22
N THR A 85 -11.22 8.65 -15.36
CA THR A 85 -11.75 8.35 -14.04
C THR A 85 -10.98 9.13 -12.97
N GLU A 86 -11.71 9.85 -12.12
CA GLU A 86 -11.16 10.46 -10.90
C GLU A 86 -11.18 9.41 -9.79
N PHE A 87 -10.07 8.67 -9.63
CA PHE A 87 -9.96 7.68 -8.56
C PHE A 87 -9.83 8.36 -7.20
N PRO A 88 -10.47 7.83 -6.14
CA PRO A 88 -10.29 8.36 -4.80
C PRO A 88 -8.84 8.17 -4.34
N GLY A 89 -8.41 9.08 -3.48
CA GLY A 89 -7.13 9.06 -2.78
C GLY A 89 -7.35 9.22 -1.27
N VAL A 90 -6.27 9.25 -0.50
CA VAL A 90 -6.31 9.58 0.92
C VAL A 90 -6.82 11.01 1.09
N GLU A 91 -7.82 11.21 1.95
CA GLU A 91 -8.42 12.50 2.28
C GLU A 91 -7.65 13.19 3.41
N ASN A 92 -7.18 12.44 4.40
CA ASN A 92 -6.34 12.96 5.47
C ASN A 92 -4.97 13.42 4.95
N THR A 93 -4.90 14.69 4.61
CA THR A 93 -3.73 15.35 4.04
C THR A 93 -3.04 16.29 5.04
N TRP A 94 -2.92 15.84 6.29
CA TRP A 94 -2.44 16.66 7.42
C TRP A 94 -1.00 17.21 7.25
N HIS A 95 -0.11 16.46 6.61
CA HIS A 95 1.27 16.88 6.36
C HIS A 95 1.39 17.83 5.15
N GLU A 96 2.23 18.87 5.24
CA GLU A 96 2.33 19.92 4.21
C GLU A 96 3.11 19.51 2.96
N THR A 97 3.93 18.47 3.05
CA THR A 97 4.78 18.01 1.95
C THR A 97 4.05 17.00 1.07
N PHE A 98 4.06 17.25 -0.24
CA PHE A 98 3.52 16.37 -1.28
C PHE A 98 4.60 16.08 -2.31
N ILE A 99 4.72 14.82 -2.71
CA ILE A 99 5.71 14.34 -3.67
C ILE A 99 4.97 13.59 -4.79
N ASP A 100 5.23 13.93 -6.05
CA ASP A 100 4.69 13.16 -7.17
C ASP A 100 5.42 11.81 -7.27
N TYR A 101 4.66 10.72 -7.43
CA TYR A 101 5.17 9.38 -7.65
C TYR A 101 6.20 9.31 -8.78
N MET A 102 6.02 10.10 -9.84
CA MET A 102 6.93 10.16 -10.98
C MET A 102 8.28 10.80 -10.64
N ASP A 103 8.36 11.62 -9.59
CA ASP A 103 9.60 12.20 -9.09
C ASP A 103 10.34 11.26 -8.13
N VAL A 104 9.70 10.17 -7.68
CA VAL A 104 10.28 9.19 -6.76
C VAL A 104 10.96 8.07 -7.53
N LYS A 105 12.24 7.85 -7.23
CA LYS A 105 12.97 6.68 -7.70
C LYS A 105 12.84 5.56 -6.68
N LEU A 106 11.92 4.62 -6.94
CA LEU A 106 11.81 3.38 -6.19
C LEU A 106 13.06 2.50 -6.39
N ASP A 107 13.51 1.88 -5.30
CA ASP A 107 14.65 0.96 -5.26
C ASP A 107 14.18 -0.41 -4.71
N GLU A 108 14.81 -0.93 -3.66
CA GLU A 108 14.49 -2.24 -3.07
C GLU A 108 13.02 -2.33 -2.62
N ARG A 109 12.35 -3.40 -3.03
CA ARG A 109 11.01 -3.75 -2.55
C ARG A 109 11.13 -4.50 -1.23
N LEU A 110 10.61 -3.91 -0.16
CA LEU A 110 10.67 -4.47 1.20
C LEU A 110 9.53 -5.46 1.43
N HIS A 111 8.29 -5.01 1.27
CA HIS A 111 7.09 -5.82 1.43
C HIS A 111 5.90 -5.17 0.72
N GLY A 112 5.08 -5.95 0.01
CA GLY A 112 3.90 -5.41 -0.67
C GLY A 112 4.27 -4.23 -1.59
N GLU A 113 3.63 -3.09 -1.41
CA GLU A 113 3.92 -1.84 -2.15
C GLU A 113 4.71 -0.85 -1.27
N THR A 114 5.63 -1.41 -0.46
CA THR A 114 6.58 -0.68 0.38
C THR A 114 7.98 -0.86 -0.19
N HIS A 115 8.66 0.26 -0.45
CA HIS A 115 9.96 0.30 -1.10
C HIS A 115 10.91 1.25 -0.38
N GLU A 116 12.21 0.94 -0.40
CA GLU A 116 13.21 1.99 -0.30
C GLU A 116 13.11 2.91 -1.52
N ALA A 117 13.30 4.21 -1.32
CA ALA A 117 13.15 5.19 -2.37
C ALA A 117 14.10 6.36 -2.20
N LYS A 118 14.43 6.99 -3.33
CA LYS A 118 15.12 8.28 -3.40
C LYS A 118 14.18 9.32 -3.98
N CYS A 119 14.13 10.48 -3.33
CA CYS A 119 13.30 11.60 -3.72
C CYS A 119 14.16 12.87 -3.78
N PRO A 120 13.97 13.77 -4.75
CA PRO A 120 14.73 15.02 -4.84
C PRO A 120 14.66 15.92 -3.60
N GLN A 121 13.61 15.78 -2.78
CA GLN A 121 13.38 16.60 -1.59
C GLN A 121 14.13 16.09 -0.34
N PHE A 122 14.65 14.85 -0.38
CA PHE A 122 15.34 14.24 0.75
C PHE A 122 16.72 13.72 0.31
N ASP A 123 17.77 14.14 1.01
CA ASP A 123 19.14 13.68 0.71
C ASP A 123 19.35 12.19 1.09
N GLU A 124 18.58 11.71 2.07
CA GLU A 124 18.65 10.34 2.57
C GLU A 124 17.66 9.41 1.86
N THR A 125 17.94 8.10 1.92
CA THR A 125 16.97 7.09 1.49
C THR A 125 15.74 7.13 2.41
N VAL A 126 14.56 7.17 1.81
CA VAL A 126 13.26 7.15 2.51
C VAL A 126 12.54 5.83 2.22
N ILE A 127 11.46 5.57 2.95
CA ILE A 127 10.56 4.45 2.65
C ILE A 127 9.29 5.01 2.01
N ALA A 128 8.97 4.55 0.81
CA ALA A 128 7.70 4.83 0.14
C ALA A 128 6.73 3.67 0.39
N LYS A 129 5.55 3.97 0.95
CA LYS A 129 4.46 3.01 1.12
C LYS A 129 3.20 3.56 0.46
N TYR A 130 2.59 2.78 -0.42
CA TYR A 130 1.40 3.20 -1.16
C TYR A 130 0.48 2.04 -1.50
N LYS A 131 -0.74 2.33 -1.97
CA LYS A 131 -1.61 1.33 -2.58
C LYS A 131 -2.00 1.82 -3.98
N PRO A 132 -1.70 1.07 -5.07
CA PRO A 132 -1.97 1.52 -6.43
C PRO A 132 -3.47 1.53 -6.75
N TRP A 133 -4.24 0.67 -6.08
CA TRP A 133 -5.66 0.45 -6.34
C TRP A 133 -6.53 1.21 -5.35
N HIS A 134 -7.52 1.92 -5.88
CA HIS A 134 -8.41 2.75 -5.08
C HIS A 134 -9.25 1.95 -4.06
N PHE A 135 -9.55 0.69 -4.33
CA PHE A 135 -10.30 -0.17 -3.41
C PHE A 135 -9.52 -0.55 -2.13
N TYR A 136 -8.20 -0.29 -2.07
CA TYR A 136 -7.40 -0.43 -0.85
C TYR A 136 -7.09 0.91 -0.17
N MET A 137 -7.70 2.03 -0.63
CA MET A 137 -7.35 3.35 -0.13
C MET A 137 -7.68 3.55 1.35
N HIS A 138 -8.72 2.90 1.86
CA HIS A 138 -9.09 2.96 3.28
C HIS A 138 -7.96 2.49 4.22
N PHE A 139 -7.14 1.53 3.82
CA PHE A 139 -5.97 1.12 4.61
C PHE A 139 -4.93 2.24 4.71
N MET A 140 -4.72 2.99 3.61
CA MET A 140 -3.81 4.13 3.61
C MET A 140 -4.40 5.32 4.37
N GLU A 141 -5.70 5.55 4.29
CA GLU A 141 -6.41 6.56 5.07
C GLU A 141 -6.19 6.33 6.57
N ASN A 142 -6.41 5.08 7.01
CA ASN A 142 -6.26 4.68 8.39
C ASN A 142 -4.81 4.85 8.86
N GLU A 143 -3.85 4.27 8.13
CA GLU A 143 -2.44 4.35 8.53
C GLU A 143 -1.92 5.80 8.52
N THR A 144 -2.33 6.63 7.56
CA THR A 144 -1.97 8.06 7.52
C THR A 144 -2.51 8.81 8.75
N THR A 145 -3.74 8.49 9.16
CA THR A 145 -4.36 9.03 10.37
C THR A 145 -3.63 8.60 11.64
N VAL A 146 -3.21 7.34 11.72
CA VAL A 146 -2.40 6.87 12.84
C VAL A 146 -1.06 7.59 12.87
N TYR A 147 -0.37 7.75 11.74
CA TYR A 147 0.87 8.54 11.71
C TYR A 147 0.69 9.98 12.19
N GLN A 148 -0.44 10.63 11.87
CA GLN A 148 -0.78 11.95 12.41
C GLN A 148 -0.87 11.93 13.95
N LEU A 149 -1.54 10.93 14.52
CA LEU A 149 -1.69 10.79 15.96
C LEU A 149 -0.34 10.51 16.65
N LEU A 150 0.55 9.79 15.98
CA LEU A 150 1.87 9.41 16.48
C LEU A 150 2.95 10.47 16.26
N ASP A 151 2.67 11.55 15.54
CA ASP A 151 3.67 12.55 15.18
C ASP A 151 4.37 13.13 16.42
N GLY A 152 5.71 13.22 16.34
CA GLY A 152 6.57 13.67 17.44
C GLY A 152 6.63 12.74 18.67
N ARG A 153 5.96 11.58 18.67
CA ARG A 153 5.94 10.67 19.83
C ARG A 153 7.04 9.62 19.79
N GLY A 154 7.66 9.32 18.65
CA GLY A 154 8.71 8.29 18.55
C GLY A 154 8.20 6.89 18.94
N ILE A 155 7.02 6.54 18.45
CA ILE A 155 6.43 5.18 18.50
C ILE A 155 6.69 4.47 17.18
N GLY A 156 6.43 5.16 16.06
CA GLY A 156 6.79 4.73 14.72
C GLY A 156 7.79 5.66 14.04
N PRO A 157 8.16 5.37 12.79
CA PRO A 157 8.99 6.24 11.96
C PRO A 157 8.35 7.61 11.76
N ARG A 158 9.16 8.65 11.56
CA ARG A 158 8.66 9.97 11.17
C ARG A 158 7.97 9.91 9.80
N PHE A 159 6.79 10.51 9.73
CA PHE A 159 6.12 10.81 8.48
C PHE A 159 6.83 11.98 7.78
N LEU A 160 7.12 11.83 6.49
CA LEU A 160 7.91 12.81 5.72
C LEU A 160 7.07 13.54 4.67
N GLY A 161 5.99 12.95 4.19
CA GLY A 161 5.12 13.59 3.20
C GLY A 161 4.19 12.62 2.51
N HIS A 162 3.20 13.18 1.82
CA HIS A 162 2.24 12.43 1.03
C HIS A 162 2.82 12.08 -0.34
N LEU A 163 2.56 10.84 -0.77
CA LEU A 163 2.89 10.38 -2.11
C LEU A 163 1.66 10.53 -3.00
N THR A 164 1.81 11.28 -4.08
CA THR A 164 0.73 11.66 -4.98
C THR A 164 0.87 11.06 -6.37
N GLU A 165 -0.26 10.91 -7.06
CA GLU A 165 -0.33 10.50 -8.45
C GLU A 165 -1.44 11.31 -9.12
N TYR A 166 -1.10 12.13 -10.12
CA TYR A 166 -2.08 13.03 -10.77
C TYR A 166 -2.94 13.84 -9.79
N GLY A 167 -2.32 14.30 -8.70
CA GLY A 167 -2.97 15.12 -7.68
C GLY A 167 -3.71 14.34 -6.58
N ARG A 168 -4.00 13.03 -6.75
CA ARG A 168 -4.58 12.22 -5.67
C ARG A 168 -3.47 11.66 -4.78
N VAL A 169 -3.72 11.55 -3.48
CA VAL A 169 -2.79 10.90 -2.55
C VAL A 169 -2.99 9.38 -2.62
N ILE A 170 -1.93 8.64 -2.93
CA ILE A 170 -1.94 7.18 -3.05
C ILE A 170 -1.18 6.48 -1.90
N GLY A 171 -0.51 7.26 -1.07
CA GLY A 171 0.25 6.79 0.07
C GLY A 171 1.15 7.88 0.64
N PHE A 172 2.28 7.49 1.22
CA PHE A 172 3.16 8.41 1.92
C PHE A 172 4.63 7.96 1.91
N LEU A 173 5.49 8.87 2.33
CA LEU A 173 6.90 8.65 2.61
C LEU A 173 7.13 8.71 4.12
N ILE A 174 7.90 7.76 4.65
CA ILE A 174 8.39 7.76 6.03
C ILE A 174 9.91 7.64 6.06
N GLU A 175 10.52 8.01 7.18
CA GLU A 175 11.96 7.84 7.35
C GLU A 175 12.37 6.37 7.32
N ARG A 176 13.55 6.11 6.77
CA ARG A 176 14.19 4.80 6.87
C ARG A 176 14.88 4.69 8.23
N ILE A 177 14.66 3.59 8.93
CA ILE A 177 15.38 3.31 10.18
C ILE A 177 16.70 2.60 9.85
N PRO A 178 17.86 3.26 9.99
CA PRO A 178 19.14 2.65 9.68
C PRO A 178 19.48 1.53 10.67
N ASP A 179 20.17 0.50 10.16
CA ASP A 179 20.67 -0.65 10.92
C ASP A 179 19.61 -1.34 11.80
N ALA A 180 18.35 -1.24 11.39
CA ALA A 180 17.25 -1.90 12.07
C ALA A 180 17.18 -3.38 11.71
N ARG A 181 16.81 -4.21 12.69
CA ARG A 181 16.41 -5.60 12.47
C ARG A 181 14.98 -5.83 12.97
N HIS A 182 14.30 -6.82 12.44
CA HIS A 182 13.04 -7.25 13.03
C HIS A 182 13.25 -7.78 14.47
N ALA A 183 12.25 -7.59 15.31
CA ALA A 183 12.27 -8.07 16.67
C ALA A 183 12.35 -9.62 16.75
N GLY A 184 12.93 -10.10 17.84
CA GLY A 184 12.88 -11.49 18.28
C GLY A 184 12.32 -11.59 19.70
N PRO A 185 12.15 -12.81 20.23
CA PRO A 185 11.70 -13.04 21.60
C PRO A 185 12.53 -12.31 22.67
N GLU A 186 13.82 -12.09 22.39
CA GLU A 186 14.75 -11.38 23.26
C GLU A 186 14.43 -9.88 23.43
N ASP A 187 13.67 -9.28 22.51
CA ASP A 187 13.34 -7.85 22.51
C ASP A 187 12.00 -7.54 23.20
N ILE A 188 11.40 -8.53 23.88
CA ILE A 188 10.04 -8.44 24.43
C ILE A 188 9.83 -7.19 25.29
N ASP A 189 10.80 -6.82 26.11
CA ASP A 189 10.66 -5.67 27.00
C ASP A 189 10.62 -4.34 26.22
N LEU A 190 11.43 -4.22 25.15
CA LEU A 190 11.41 -3.05 24.27
C LEU A 190 10.10 -2.95 23.47
N CYS A 191 9.62 -4.10 22.97
CA CYS A 191 8.35 -4.17 22.24
C CYS A 191 7.17 -3.83 23.16
N ARG A 192 7.16 -4.33 24.41
CA ARG A 192 6.13 -3.99 25.42
C ARG A 192 6.15 -2.53 25.79
N GLU A 193 7.32 -1.94 25.98
CA GLU A 193 7.44 -0.52 26.25
C GLU A 193 6.81 0.30 25.11
N THR A 194 7.18 0.00 23.87
CA THR A 194 6.67 0.73 22.68
C THR A 194 5.16 0.52 22.49
N LEU A 195 4.68 -0.71 22.65
CA LEU A 195 3.27 -1.04 22.55
C LEU A 195 2.45 -0.37 23.67
N SER A 196 2.97 -0.31 24.90
CA SER A 196 2.29 0.36 26.02
C SER A 196 2.10 1.86 25.76
N ARG A 197 3.06 2.47 25.06
CA ARG A 197 2.99 3.88 24.67
C ARG A 197 1.96 4.10 23.56
N LEU A 198 1.75 3.13 22.68
CA LEU A 198 0.64 3.13 21.72
C LEU A 198 -0.71 3.00 22.45
N HIS A 199 -0.84 2.02 23.35
CA HIS A 199 -2.05 1.76 24.13
C HIS A 199 -2.45 2.96 25.00
N ALA A 200 -1.47 3.69 25.55
CA ALA A 200 -1.71 4.92 26.30
C ALA A 200 -2.36 6.06 25.47
N LEU A 201 -2.40 5.92 24.15
CA LEU A 201 -3.12 6.82 23.23
C LEU A 201 -4.54 6.32 22.92
N GLY A 202 -4.98 5.23 23.53
CA GLY A 202 -6.24 4.55 23.20
C GLY A 202 -6.18 3.89 21.83
N LEU A 203 -5.02 3.38 21.40
CA LEU A 203 -4.83 2.75 20.09
C LEU A 203 -4.48 1.27 20.26
N HIS A 204 -5.25 0.39 19.63
CA HIS A 204 -4.98 -1.04 19.50
C HIS A 204 -4.33 -1.30 18.14
N HIS A 205 -3.15 -1.95 18.07
CA HIS A 205 -2.42 -2.09 16.81
C HIS A 205 -3.07 -3.07 15.84
N GLY A 206 -3.55 -4.22 16.35
CA GLY A 206 -4.24 -5.26 15.59
C GLY A 206 -3.36 -6.26 14.85
N ASP A 207 -2.05 -6.04 14.77
CA ASP A 207 -1.10 -6.97 14.10
C ASP A 207 0.33 -6.87 14.69
N THR A 208 0.46 -7.18 15.98
CA THR A 208 1.73 -7.11 16.73
C THR A 208 2.68 -8.29 16.46
N ASN A 209 2.82 -8.69 15.20
CA ASN A 209 3.77 -9.72 14.80
C ASN A 209 5.22 -9.19 14.78
N ARG A 210 6.21 -10.10 14.82
CA ARG A 210 7.63 -9.75 14.89
C ARG A 210 8.16 -8.87 13.76
N HIS A 211 7.51 -8.90 12.59
CA HIS A 211 7.93 -8.13 11.43
C HIS A 211 7.51 -6.66 11.55
N ASN A 212 6.52 -6.36 12.39
CA ASN A 212 6.01 -5.01 12.62
C ASN A 212 6.74 -4.26 13.74
N PHE A 213 7.74 -4.90 14.37
CA PHE A 213 8.66 -4.23 15.30
C PHE A 213 10.07 -4.20 14.71
N LEU A 214 10.61 -3.00 14.55
CA LEU A 214 12.00 -2.75 14.19
C LEU A 214 12.80 -2.40 15.43
N ILE A 215 13.93 -3.08 15.63
CA ILE A 215 14.86 -2.84 16.73
C ILE A 215 16.06 -2.06 16.19
N SER A 216 16.30 -0.88 16.73
CA SER A 216 17.47 -0.05 16.42
C SER A 216 17.88 0.75 17.65
N ASN A 217 19.19 0.83 17.91
CA ASN A 217 19.77 1.60 19.02
C ASN A 217 19.13 1.34 20.40
N GLY A 218 18.81 0.08 20.69
CA GLY A 218 18.20 -0.32 21.97
C GLY A 218 16.76 0.15 22.16
N LYS A 219 16.05 0.46 21.06
CA LYS A 219 14.63 0.83 21.05
C LYS A 219 13.88 -0.03 20.06
N ALA A 220 12.60 -0.28 20.36
CA ALA A 220 11.66 -0.80 19.38
C ALA A 220 10.90 0.35 18.71
N ILE A 221 10.64 0.19 17.42
CA ILE A 221 9.90 1.11 16.57
C ILE A 221 8.81 0.29 15.90
N LEU A 222 7.57 0.69 16.09
CA LEU A 222 6.40 0.01 15.56
C LEU A 222 6.09 0.53 14.16
N ILE A 223 5.73 -0.37 13.25
CA ILE A 223 5.40 -0.06 11.86
C ILE A 223 4.13 -0.81 11.45
N ASP A 224 3.56 -0.41 10.31
CA ASP A 224 2.41 -1.05 9.68
C ASP A 224 1.10 -0.92 10.48
N PHE A 225 0.56 0.29 10.47
CA PHE A 225 -0.63 0.64 11.26
C PHE A 225 -1.94 0.46 10.49
N GLU A 226 -1.96 -0.29 9.38
CA GLU A 226 -3.14 -0.40 8.50
C GLU A 226 -4.37 -0.99 9.23
N PHE A 227 -4.16 -1.78 10.27
CA PHE A 227 -5.22 -2.35 11.13
C PHE A 227 -5.35 -1.69 12.50
N THR A 228 -4.57 -0.65 12.78
CA THR A 228 -4.63 0.06 14.06
C THR A 228 -5.94 0.83 14.17
N LYS A 229 -6.59 0.79 15.33
CA LYS A 229 -7.89 1.43 15.57
C LYS A 229 -7.93 2.08 16.95
N LYS A 230 -8.79 3.07 17.14
CA LYS A 230 -9.11 3.50 18.51
C LYS A 230 -9.74 2.36 19.28
N CYS A 231 -9.38 2.28 20.56
CA CYS A 231 -9.80 1.21 21.44
C CYS A 231 -9.84 1.75 22.88
N ASP A 232 -11.06 1.84 23.40
CA ASP A 232 -11.32 2.15 24.82
C ASP A 232 -11.54 0.87 25.65
N ASP A 233 -11.44 -0.31 25.03
CA ASP A 233 -11.59 -1.60 25.68
C ASP A 233 -10.24 -2.05 26.27
N GLU A 234 -10.08 -1.85 27.58
CA GLU A 234 -8.88 -2.23 28.33
C GLU A 234 -8.58 -3.73 28.22
N ASP A 235 -9.59 -4.59 28.10
CA ASP A 235 -9.39 -6.04 27.97
C ASP A 235 -8.78 -6.39 26.60
N MET A 236 -9.17 -5.69 25.53
CA MET A 236 -8.57 -5.89 24.19
C MET A 236 -7.11 -5.43 24.16
N LEU A 237 -6.80 -4.27 24.75
CA LEU A 237 -5.42 -3.78 24.86
C LEU A 237 -4.55 -4.73 25.70
N GLN A 238 -5.09 -5.21 26.82
CA GLN A 238 -4.41 -6.18 27.68
C GLN A 238 -4.17 -7.51 26.94
N GLN A 239 -5.14 -8.01 26.18
CA GLN A 239 -4.96 -9.22 25.37
C GLN A 239 -3.88 -9.06 24.30
N GLU A 240 -3.81 -7.91 23.63
CA GLU A 240 -2.75 -7.61 22.66
C GLU A 240 -1.36 -7.60 23.34
N MET A 241 -1.26 -7.00 24.53
CA MET A 241 -0.04 -6.95 25.33
C MET A 241 0.40 -8.34 25.82
N GLU A 242 -0.54 -9.17 26.27
CA GLU A 242 -0.29 -10.53 26.76
C GLU A 242 0.08 -11.51 25.64
N GLY A 243 -0.46 -11.31 24.43
CA GLY A 243 -0.17 -12.12 23.25
C GLY A 243 1.20 -11.87 22.63
N LEU A 244 1.81 -10.72 22.92
CA LEU A 244 3.07 -10.28 22.31
C LEU A 244 4.22 -11.30 22.36
N PRO A 245 4.50 -12.00 23.49
CA PRO A 245 5.56 -13.01 23.54
C PRO A 245 5.37 -14.14 22.52
N ALA A 246 4.14 -14.60 22.31
CA ALA A 246 3.84 -15.64 21.33
C ALA A 246 4.01 -15.12 19.89
N ARG A 247 3.61 -13.88 19.62
CA ARG A 247 3.75 -13.23 18.31
C ARG A 247 5.20 -12.96 17.92
N LEU A 248 6.06 -12.64 18.89
CA LEU A 248 7.50 -12.47 18.67
C LEU A 248 8.23 -13.80 18.42
N ALA A 249 7.73 -14.89 19.02
CA ALA A 249 8.28 -16.23 18.87
C ALA A 249 7.83 -16.96 17.60
N ASP A 250 6.76 -16.49 16.94
CA ASP A 250 6.25 -17.12 15.72
C ASP A 250 7.24 -16.93 14.55
N PRO A 251 7.79 -18.02 14.00
CA PRO A 251 8.70 -17.95 12.85
C PRO A 251 7.95 -17.88 11.51
N SER A 252 6.61 -17.96 11.51
CA SER A 252 5.84 -17.86 10.29
C SER A 252 6.00 -16.46 9.71
N HIS A 253 6.23 -16.38 8.40
CA HIS A 253 6.23 -15.11 7.65
C HIS A 253 4.80 -14.55 7.48
N GLY A 254 3.86 -14.98 8.34
CA GLY A 254 2.45 -14.68 8.28
C GLY A 254 2.07 -13.47 9.13
N GLY A 255 2.79 -12.35 8.97
CA GLY A 255 2.21 -11.04 9.29
C GLY A 255 1.14 -10.70 8.24
N GLY A 256 0.03 -10.08 8.65
CA GLY A 256 -1.12 -9.85 7.77
C GLY A 256 -2.29 -10.83 7.92
N ARG A 257 -2.42 -11.53 9.06
CA ARG A 257 -3.67 -12.23 9.45
C ARG A 257 -4.62 -11.34 10.28
N GLY A 258 -4.64 -10.04 10.01
CA GLY A 258 -5.94 -9.37 10.03
C GLY A 258 -6.78 -10.09 8.98
N SER A 259 -7.92 -10.67 9.36
CA SER A 259 -8.79 -11.34 8.40
C SER A 259 -9.00 -10.41 7.22
N THR A 260 -8.47 -10.77 6.05
CA THR A 260 -8.91 -10.22 4.77
C THR A 260 -10.31 -10.75 4.49
N GLU A 261 -11.24 -10.57 5.44
CA GLU A 261 -12.63 -10.46 5.05
C GLU A 261 -12.67 -9.21 4.20
N ILE A 262 -12.79 -9.45 2.90
CA ILE A 262 -13.17 -8.44 1.93
C ILE A 262 -14.37 -7.74 2.56
N PHE A 263 -14.22 -6.48 2.94
CA PHE A 263 -15.34 -5.72 3.45
C PHE A 263 -16.39 -5.65 2.34
N TYR A 264 -17.53 -6.29 2.57
CA TYR A 264 -18.67 -6.31 1.64
C TYR A 264 -19.65 -5.15 1.89
N GLY A 265 -19.29 -4.21 2.76
CA GLY A 265 -20.10 -3.03 3.06
C GLY A 265 -19.95 -1.92 2.02
N THR A 266 -20.79 -0.91 2.15
CA THR A 266 -20.76 0.28 1.28
C THR A 266 -19.64 1.25 1.67
N TYR A 267 -19.18 2.07 0.73
CA TYR A 267 -18.17 3.11 0.98
C TYR A 267 -18.58 4.06 2.14
N GLU A 268 -19.89 4.26 2.33
CA GLU A 268 -20.47 5.08 3.41
C GLU A 268 -20.37 4.42 4.79
N GLU A 269 -20.56 3.10 4.89
CA GLU A 269 -20.37 2.34 6.15
C GLU A 269 -18.89 2.22 6.54
N MET A 270 -17.98 2.37 5.56
CA MET A 270 -16.53 2.31 5.75
C MET A 270 -15.93 3.65 6.19
N MET A 271 -16.63 4.75 5.93
CA MET A 271 -16.24 6.13 6.22
C MET A 271 -16.98 6.70 7.45
N ASP A 272 -17.57 5.84 8.29
CA ASP A 272 -18.20 6.27 9.53
C ASP A 272 -17.14 6.98 10.43
N PRO A 273 -17.31 8.28 10.73
CA PRO A 273 -16.41 9.03 11.60
C PRO A 273 -16.29 8.45 13.02
N ASP A 274 -17.28 7.66 13.43
CA ASP A 274 -17.31 6.97 14.72
C ASP A 274 -16.64 5.57 14.65
N CYS A 275 -16.23 5.10 13.47
CA CYS A 275 -15.43 3.88 13.26
C CYS A 275 -13.90 4.11 13.22
N PHE A 276 -13.45 5.35 13.42
CA PHE A 276 -12.03 5.67 13.64
C PHE A 276 -11.59 5.42 15.09
#